data_AF-A0A2E6Z0W8-F1
#
_entry.id   AF-A0A2E6Z0W8-F1
#
_cell.length_a   1.000
_cell.length_b   1.000
_cell.length_c   1.000
_cell.angle_alpha   90.00
_cell.angle_beta   90.00
_cell.angle_gamma   90.00
#
_symmetry.space_group_name_H-M   'P 1'
#
loop_
_entity.id
_entity.type
_entity.pdbx_description
1 polymer ?
#
loop_
_entity_poly.entity_id
_entity_poly.type
_entity_poly.pdbx_seq_one_letter_code
_entity_poly.pdbx_strand_id
1 'polypeptide(L)'
;MNNYNIEEIYLSLIKTKSELHYLNSKGKTIPKKEIFFSGSESRVILSGSFNPIHSAHIQLVNIAAKIVKKPILFELSIKNQESSKGLLKMKELEKRILQFKNIGDLVITNLPTFEEKSFIFKNSVFVVGYDTANRILDKNYYSNKSDKSLIKILSSIYKNNCTFLVAGRLHLDQFKTLKDLKIPKGFESMFQEIDQKKFRSDQSSTKIRKSL
;
A
#
# COMPACT_ATOMS: atom_id res chain seq x y z
N MET A 1 -15.52 24.10 -2.44
CA MET A 1 -15.21 23.73 -1.04
C MET A 1 -15.01 22.23 -0.97
N ASN A 2 -13.84 21.77 -0.51
CA ASN A 2 -13.59 20.36 -0.23
C ASN A 2 -14.21 20.06 1.14
N ASN A 3 -15.40 19.46 1.20
CA ASN A 3 -16.04 19.08 2.46
C ASN A 3 -15.81 17.59 2.73
N TYR A 4 -14.60 17.22 3.11
CA TYR A 4 -14.40 15.96 3.85
C TYR A 4 -14.03 16.34 5.27
N ASN A 5 -14.87 15.93 6.22
CA ASN A 5 -14.64 16.16 7.63
C ASN A 5 -13.50 15.24 8.09
N ILE A 6 -12.27 15.75 8.09
CA ILE A 6 -11.08 14.98 8.47
C ILE A 6 -11.20 14.42 9.88
N GLU A 7 -11.83 15.17 10.79
CA GLU A 7 -12.04 14.73 12.16
C GLU A 7 -12.97 13.51 12.19
N GLU A 8 -14.10 13.54 11.47
CA GLU A 8 -15.02 12.39 11.35
C GLU A 8 -14.35 11.16 10.72
N ILE A 9 -13.60 11.36 9.63
CA ILE A 9 -12.79 10.31 8.99
C ILE A 9 -11.84 9.70 10.02
N TYR A 10 -11.09 10.53 10.73
CA TYR A 10 -10.08 10.08 11.67
C TYR A 10 -10.67 9.33 12.86
N LEU A 11 -11.72 9.88 13.49
CA LEU A 11 -12.38 9.29 14.65
C LEU A 11 -13.04 7.93 14.31
N SER A 12 -13.70 7.83 13.15
CA SER A 12 -14.32 6.58 12.70
C SER A 12 -13.28 5.48 12.42
N LEU A 13 -12.13 5.84 11.82
CA LEU A 13 -11.02 4.91 11.57
C LEU A 13 -10.33 4.42 12.86
N ILE A 14 -10.32 5.22 13.92
CA ILE A 14 -9.82 4.79 15.23
C ILE A 14 -10.78 3.81 15.90
N LYS A 15 -12.09 4.01 15.73
CA LYS A 15 -13.14 3.20 16.37
C LYS A 15 -13.13 1.74 15.90
N THR A 16 -12.89 1.49 14.62
CA THR A 16 -12.84 0.12 14.08
C THR A 16 -11.91 -0.01 12.89
N LYS A 17 -11.18 -1.13 12.80
CA LYS A 17 -10.34 -1.47 11.65
C LYS A 17 -11.13 -1.82 10.39
N SER A 18 -12.40 -2.17 10.52
CA SER A 18 -13.26 -2.41 9.36
C SER A 18 -13.67 -1.12 8.65
N GLU A 19 -13.37 0.05 9.21
CA GLU A 19 -13.71 1.33 8.60
C GLU A 19 -12.73 1.72 7.49
N LEU A 20 -13.26 2.34 6.44
CA LEU A 20 -12.48 2.92 5.36
C LEU A 20 -13.20 4.12 4.77
N HIS A 21 -12.45 5.08 4.29
CA HIS A 21 -12.98 6.25 3.59
C HIS A 21 -12.37 6.33 2.20
N TYR A 22 -13.22 6.27 1.17
CA TYR A 22 -12.79 6.44 -0.21
C TYR A 22 -13.03 7.88 -0.66
N LEU A 23 -11.98 8.50 -1.19
CA LEU A 23 -11.98 9.81 -1.82
C LEU A 23 -11.64 9.63 -3.30
N ASN A 24 -12.49 10.11 -4.20
CA ASN A 24 -12.13 10.14 -5.61
C ASN A 24 -11.08 11.25 -5.91
N SER A 25 -10.51 11.23 -7.10
CA SER A 25 -9.53 12.24 -7.56
C SER A 25 -10.00 13.71 -7.49
N LYS A 26 -11.32 13.96 -7.41
CA LYS A 26 -11.90 15.31 -7.22
C LYS A 26 -11.99 15.73 -5.75
N GLY A 27 -11.65 14.85 -4.82
CA GLY A 27 -11.86 15.06 -3.38
C GLY A 27 -13.31 14.86 -2.96
N LYS A 28 -14.06 13.94 -3.56
CA LYS A 28 -15.41 13.61 -3.05
C LYS A 28 -15.36 12.28 -2.32
N THR A 29 -15.89 12.26 -1.09
CA THR A 29 -16.13 11.02 -0.37
C THR A 29 -17.25 10.24 -1.07
N ILE A 30 -17.00 8.98 -1.38
CA ILE A 30 -17.98 8.08 -1.99
C ILE A 30 -18.03 6.79 -1.16
N PRO A 31 -19.22 6.29 -0.78
CA PRO A 31 -19.34 5.03 -0.07
C PRO A 31 -18.94 3.88 -1.01
N LYS A 32 -17.74 3.32 -0.80
CA LYS A 32 -17.21 2.18 -1.58
C LYS A 32 -16.85 0.96 -0.72
N LYS A 33 -17.15 1.01 0.58
CA LYS A 33 -16.75 -0.01 1.56
C LYS A 33 -17.15 -1.42 1.10
N GLU A 34 -18.44 -1.67 0.90
CA GLU A 34 -18.95 -2.99 0.52
C GLU A 34 -18.38 -3.53 -0.80
N ILE A 35 -18.13 -2.64 -1.76
CA ILE A 35 -17.56 -3.00 -3.07
C ILE A 35 -16.14 -3.56 -2.91
N PHE A 36 -15.31 -2.96 -2.05
CA PHE A 36 -13.98 -3.50 -1.77
C PHE A 36 -14.08 -4.84 -1.03
N PHE A 37 -14.87 -4.90 0.06
CA PHE A 37 -15.01 -6.11 0.90
C PHE A 37 -15.55 -7.34 0.15
N SER A 38 -16.43 -7.12 -0.84
CA SER A 38 -16.93 -8.19 -1.72
C SER A 38 -15.92 -8.62 -2.79
N GLY A 39 -14.91 -7.79 -3.08
CA GLY A 39 -13.96 -8.02 -4.17
C GLY A 39 -14.56 -7.73 -5.55
N SER A 40 -15.71 -7.04 -5.61
CA SER A 40 -16.42 -6.70 -6.86
C SER A 40 -15.66 -5.68 -7.70
N GLU A 41 -14.75 -4.91 -7.09
CA GLU A 41 -13.91 -3.94 -7.79
C GLU A 41 -12.43 -4.13 -7.41
N SER A 42 -11.78 -5.09 -8.08
CA SER A 42 -10.34 -5.26 -7.92
C SER A 42 -9.54 -4.07 -8.46
N ARG A 43 -8.48 -3.68 -7.74
CA ARG A 43 -7.64 -2.52 -8.06
C ARG A 43 -6.17 -2.88 -8.16
N VAL A 44 -5.39 -1.99 -8.77
CA VAL A 44 -3.94 -1.90 -8.56
C VAL A 44 -3.69 -0.92 -7.44
N ILE A 45 -3.18 -1.40 -6.31
CA ILE A 45 -3.11 -0.65 -5.06
C ILE A 45 -1.67 -0.29 -4.74
N LEU A 46 -1.36 1.00 -4.67
CA LEU A 46 -0.12 1.49 -4.08
C LEU A 46 -0.42 1.95 -2.64
N SER A 47 0.03 1.16 -1.66
CA SER A 47 -0.05 1.53 -0.24
C SER A 47 1.21 2.29 0.18
N GLY A 48 1.04 3.42 0.86
CA GLY A 48 2.17 4.27 1.21
C GLY A 48 1.88 5.29 2.30
N SER A 49 2.96 5.81 2.90
CA SER A 49 2.87 6.93 3.84
C SER A 49 2.69 8.28 3.12
N PHE A 50 3.11 8.38 1.85
CA PHE A 50 2.95 9.58 1.01
C PHE A 50 3.35 10.89 1.68
N ASN A 51 4.55 10.91 2.25
CA ASN A 51 5.06 12.04 3.03
C ASN A 51 6.39 12.59 2.48
N PRO A 52 6.43 13.23 1.29
CA PRO A 52 5.30 13.50 0.39
C PRO A 52 5.12 12.43 -0.70
N ILE A 53 4.00 12.49 -1.43
CA ILE A 53 3.88 11.84 -2.74
C ILE A 53 4.85 12.49 -3.74
N HIS A 54 5.28 11.73 -4.75
CA HIS A 54 6.24 12.20 -5.75
C HIS A 54 6.13 11.41 -7.05
N SER A 55 6.79 11.86 -8.12
CA SER A 55 6.67 11.31 -9.48
C SER A 55 6.94 9.80 -9.55
N ALA A 56 7.92 9.29 -8.79
CA ALA A 56 8.17 7.84 -8.79
C ALA A 56 6.99 7.00 -8.29
N HIS A 57 6.18 7.49 -7.33
CA HIS A 57 4.94 6.80 -6.93
C HIS A 57 3.94 6.74 -8.08
N ILE A 58 3.78 7.86 -8.79
CA ILE A 58 2.84 7.98 -9.92
C ILE A 58 3.27 7.10 -11.09
N GLN A 59 4.56 7.09 -11.43
CA GLN A 59 5.10 6.23 -12.48
C GLN A 59 4.94 4.75 -12.13
N LEU A 60 5.28 4.36 -10.90
CA LEU A 60 5.18 2.98 -10.43
C LEU A 60 3.76 2.43 -10.58
N VAL A 61 2.77 3.16 -10.05
CA VAL A 61 1.38 2.70 -10.06
C VAL A 61 0.78 2.70 -11.46
N ASN A 62 1.16 3.65 -12.32
CA ASN A 62 0.74 3.68 -13.73
C ASN A 62 1.29 2.50 -14.53
N ILE A 63 2.56 2.14 -14.33
CA ILE A 63 3.17 0.96 -14.98
C ILE A 63 2.48 -0.31 -14.52
N ALA A 64 2.25 -0.45 -13.21
CA ALA A 64 1.54 -1.60 -12.68
C ALA A 64 0.09 -1.70 -13.19
N ALA A 65 -0.63 -0.57 -13.30
CA ALA A 65 -1.97 -0.54 -13.88
C ALA A 65 -2.00 -1.01 -15.34
N LYS A 66 -0.98 -0.66 -16.14
CA LYS A 66 -0.84 -1.17 -17.52
C LYS A 66 -0.57 -2.67 -17.57
N ILE A 67 0.22 -3.20 -16.63
CA ILE A 67 0.53 -4.64 -16.54
C ILE A 67 -0.72 -5.43 -16.15
N VAL A 68 -1.42 -5.00 -15.10
CA VAL A 68 -2.56 -5.72 -14.51
C VAL A 68 -3.87 -5.44 -15.25
N LYS A 69 -3.97 -4.33 -15.98
CA LYS A 69 -5.17 -3.83 -16.64
C LYS A 69 -6.33 -3.60 -15.67
N LYS A 70 -6.03 -3.04 -14.49
CA LYS A 70 -7.02 -2.69 -13.45
C LYS A 70 -6.90 -1.21 -13.05
N PRO A 71 -7.98 -0.59 -12.53
CA PRO A 71 -7.93 0.80 -12.10
C PRO A 71 -6.99 1.00 -10.92
N ILE A 72 -6.35 2.17 -10.87
CA ILE A 72 -5.43 2.56 -9.80
C ILE A 72 -6.21 2.88 -8.53
N LEU A 73 -5.63 2.56 -7.38
CA LEU A 73 -6.05 3.06 -6.09
C LEU A 73 -4.82 3.34 -5.21
N PHE A 74 -4.79 4.48 -4.54
CA PHE A 74 -3.82 4.73 -3.49
C PHE A 74 -4.43 4.36 -2.13
N GLU A 75 -3.60 3.83 -1.22
CA GLU A 75 -4.03 3.49 0.13
C GLU A 75 -3.12 4.14 1.16
N LEU A 76 -3.73 4.87 2.10
CA LEU A 76 -3.06 5.53 3.23
C LEU A 76 -3.63 5.02 4.54
N SER A 77 -2.85 4.21 5.26
CA SER A 77 -3.21 3.80 6.63
C SER A 77 -2.83 4.87 7.65
N ILE A 78 -3.74 5.19 8.57
CA ILE A 78 -3.49 6.08 9.72
C ILE A 78 -2.58 5.45 10.78
N LYS A 79 -2.34 4.14 10.69
CA LYS A 79 -1.43 3.40 11.56
C LYS A 79 -0.33 2.74 10.75
N ASN A 80 0.91 2.96 11.16
CA ASN A 80 2.05 2.20 10.63
C ASN A 80 2.19 0.89 11.39
N GLN A 81 2.69 -0.15 10.72
CA GLN A 81 3.05 -1.41 11.38
C GLN A 81 4.28 -1.25 12.28
N GLU A 82 5.19 -0.31 11.98
CA GLU A 82 6.26 0.07 12.90
C GLU A 82 5.67 0.70 14.17
N SER A 83 5.76 -0.02 15.28
CA SER A 83 5.15 0.36 16.56
C SER A 83 5.64 1.71 17.09
N SER A 84 6.88 2.10 16.78
CA SER A 84 7.47 3.38 17.17
C SER A 84 6.82 4.61 16.51
N LYS A 85 6.12 4.44 15.38
CA LYS A 85 5.51 5.56 14.63
C LYS A 85 4.11 5.94 15.14
N GLY A 86 3.45 5.08 15.90
CA GLY A 86 2.11 5.36 16.45
C GLY A 86 1.03 5.62 15.38
N LEU A 87 -0.05 6.29 15.80
CA LEU A 87 -1.10 6.80 14.91
C LEU A 87 -0.67 8.15 14.29
N LEU A 88 -1.02 8.37 13.02
CA LEU A 88 -0.82 9.65 12.37
C LEU A 88 -1.63 10.74 13.06
N LYS A 89 -1.02 11.90 13.29
CA LYS A 89 -1.76 13.06 13.81
C LYS A 89 -2.75 13.57 12.75
N MET A 90 -3.94 14.03 13.14
CA MET A 90 -4.96 14.54 12.23
C MET A 90 -4.44 15.58 11.22
N LYS A 91 -3.68 16.58 11.69
CA LYS A 91 -3.07 17.60 10.82
C LYS A 91 -2.14 17.01 9.77
N GLU A 92 -1.43 15.93 10.11
CA GLU A 92 -0.55 15.24 9.17
C GLU A 92 -1.35 14.39 8.18
N LEU A 93 -2.42 13.73 8.64
CA LEU A 93 -3.35 13.02 7.78
C LEU A 93 -3.97 13.95 6.74
N GLU A 94 -4.47 15.11 7.17
CA GLU A 94 -5.02 16.13 6.28
C GLU A 94 -4.01 16.55 5.20
N LYS A 95 -2.78 16.91 5.60
CA LYS A 95 -1.70 17.26 4.67
C LYS A 95 -1.40 16.15 3.67
N ARG A 96 -1.47 14.88 4.08
CA ARG A 96 -1.24 13.72 3.22
C ARG A 96 -2.39 13.49 2.24
N ILE A 97 -3.64 13.62 2.69
CA ILE A 97 -4.84 13.48 1.86
C ILE A 97 -4.89 14.57 0.77
N LEU A 98 -4.60 15.83 1.13
CA LEU A 98 -4.73 16.96 0.20
C LEU A 98 -3.83 16.85 -1.03
N GLN A 99 -2.71 16.13 -0.92
CA GLN A 99 -1.81 15.87 -2.05
C GLN A 99 -2.47 15.06 -3.18
N PHE A 100 -3.53 14.30 -2.91
CA PHE A 100 -4.14 13.39 -3.89
C PHE A 100 -5.15 14.04 -4.84
N LYS A 101 -5.51 15.31 -4.60
CA LYS A 101 -6.39 16.04 -5.50
C LYS A 101 -5.77 16.10 -6.89
N ASN A 102 -6.53 15.72 -7.91
CA ASN A 102 -6.09 15.59 -9.31
C ASN A 102 -4.97 14.58 -9.56
N ILE A 103 -4.57 13.77 -8.57
CA ILE A 103 -3.58 12.70 -8.75
C ILE A 103 -4.28 11.35 -8.95
N GLY A 104 -5.27 11.03 -8.11
CA GLY A 104 -5.98 9.74 -8.21
C GLY A 104 -6.86 9.47 -7.01
N ASP A 105 -7.57 8.35 -7.08
CA ASP A 105 -8.45 7.89 -6.00
C ASP A 105 -7.62 7.43 -4.79
N LEU A 106 -8.07 7.77 -3.60
CA LEU A 106 -7.43 7.45 -2.32
C LEU A 106 -8.41 6.72 -1.41
N VAL A 107 -7.97 5.65 -0.77
CA VAL A 107 -8.65 5.08 0.40
C VAL A 107 -7.81 5.33 1.65
N ILE A 108 -8.46 5.84 2.70
CA ILE A 108 -7.86 5.97 4.02
C ILE A 108 -8.36 4.82 4.89
N THR A 109 -7.43 4.13 5.56
CA THR A 109 -7.74 2.97 6.42
C THR A 109 -7.01 3.05 7.77
N ASN A 110 -7.26 2.07 8.65
CA ASN A 110 -6.44 1.78 9.83
C ASN A 110 -5.88 0.34 9.75
N LEU A 111 -5.25 0.01 8.61
CA LEU A 111 -4.74 -1.33 8.30
C LEU A 111 -3.20 -1.30 8.17
N PRO A 112 -2.46 -1.48 9.27
CA PRO A 112 -1.00 -1.44 9.23
C PRO A 112 -0.38 -2.53 8.35
N THR A 113 -0.95 -3.73 8.30
CA THR A 113 -0.35 -4.89 7.60
C THR A 113 -0.97 -5.13 6.22
N PHE A 114 -0.29 -5.89 5.35
CA PHE A 114 -0.88 -6.34 4.08
C PHE A 114 -1.90 -7.48 4.24
N GLU A 115 -1.80 -8.26 5.32
CA GLU A 115 -2.82 -9.26 5.68
C GLU A 115 -4.16 -8.57 5.92
N GLU A 116 -4.17 -7.55 6.78
CA GLU A 116 -5.37 -6.75 7.08
C GLU A 116 -5.94 -6.07 5.83
N LYS A 117 -5.06 -5.49 5.00
CA LYS A 117 -5.46 -4.91 3.71
C LYS A 117 -6.11 -5.95 2.80
N SER A 118 -5.61 -7.18 2.77
CA SER A 118 -6.15 -8.24 1.90
C SER A 118 -7.60 -8.63 2.25
N PHE A 119 -8.00 -8.52 3.52
CA PHE A 119 -9.40 -8.79 3.90
C PHE A 119 -10.39 -7.76 3.34
N ILE A 120 -9.93 -6.53 3.13
CA ILE A 120 -10.73 -5.46 2.53
C ILE A 120 -10.57 -5.42 1.02
N PHE A 121 -9.36 -5.46 0.49
CA PHE A 121 -9.07 -5.28 -0.93
C PHE A 121 -8.94 -6.60 -1.68
N LYS A 122 -9.99 -7.43 -1.62
CA LYS A 122 -9.97 -8.75 -2.27
C LYS A 122 -9.74 -8.65 -3.79
N ASN A 123 -9.19 -9.71 -4.38
CA ASN A 123 -8.91 -9.82 -5.82
C ASN A 123 -7.94 -8.76 -6.39
N SER A 124 -7.28 -7.97 -5.53
CA SER A 124 -6.48 -6.81 -5.93
C SER A 124 -4.98 -7.13 -6.00
N VAL A 125 -4.24 -6.27 -6.70
CA VAL A 125 -2.79 -6.39 -6.83
C VAL A 125 -2.13 -5.23 -6.10
N PHE A 126 -1.29 -5.53 -5.11
CA PHE A 126 -0.50 -4.52 -4.40
C PHE A 126 0.80 -4.25 -5.14
N VAL A 127 1.11 -2.99 -5.38
CA VAL A 127 2.37 -2.58 -6.00
C VAL A 127 3.32 -2.10 -4.92
N VAL A 128 4.48 -2.71 -4.84
CA VAL A 128 5.44 -2.48 -3.76
C VAL A 128 6.85 -2.37 -4.33
N GLY A 129 7.70 -1.60 -3.65
CA GLY A 129 9.14 -1.65 -3.89
C GLY A 129 9.79 -2.83 -3.17
N TYR A 130 11.01 -3.19 -3.60
CA TYR A 130 11.84 -4.24 -3.00
C TYR A 130 11.85 -4.19 -1.47
N ASP A 131 12.11 -3.02 -0.86
CA ASP A 131 12.18 -2.89 0.61
C ASP A 131 10.90 -3.35 1.32
N THR A 132 9.73 -3.02 0.74
CA THR A 132 8.43 -3.40 1.31
C THR A 132 8.15 -4.87 1.06
N ALA A 133 8.49 -5.40 -0.13
CA ALA A 133 8.35 -6.83 -0.44
C ALA A 133 9.22 -7.69 0.49
N ASN A 134 10.48 -7.30 0.71
CA ASN A 134 11.37 -7.96 1.66
C ASN A 134 10.80 -7.93 3.07
N ARG A 135 10.17 -6.82 3.48
CA ARG A 135 9.53 -6.70 4.79
C ARG A 135 8.30 -7.59 4.95
N ILE A 136 7.50 -7.77 3.90
CA ILE A 136 6.36 -8.70 3.89
C ILE A 136 6.85 -10.16 4.08
N LEU A 137 8.03 -10.48 3.56
CA LEU A 137 8.62 -11.81 3.64
C LEU A 137 9.50 -12.02 4.88
N ASP A 138 9.76 -10.97 5.66
CA ASP A 138 10.58 -11.06 6.88
C ASP A 138 9.71 -11.48 8.07
N LYS A 139 9.94 -12.69 8.58
CA LYS A 139 9.25 -13.19 9.77
C LYS A 139 9.43 -12.30 11.01
N ASN A 140 10.56 -11.60 11.12
CA ASN A 140 10.84 -10.71 12.24
C ASN A 140 9.99 -9.43 12.20
N TYR A 141 9.39 -9.14 11.05
CA TYR A 141 8.46 -8.03 10.91
C TYR A 141 7.12 -8.28 11.61
N TYR A 142 6.83 -9.54 11.95
CA TYR A 142 5.60 -9.94 12.63
C TYR A 142 5.87 -10.27 14.09
N SER A 143 4.92 -9.91 14.96
CA SER A 143 5.06 -10.00 16.42
C SER A 143 5.40 -11.41 16.93
N ASN A 144 4.95 -12.44 16.21
CA ASN A 144 5.15 -13.85 16.57
C ASN A 144 6.40 -14.50 15.94
N LYS A 145 7.27 -13.71 15.28
CA LYS A 145 8.64 -14.03 14.82
C LYS A 145 8.91 -15.48 14.40
N SER A 146 7.99 -16.09 13.65
CA SER A 146 8.10 -17.51 13.27
C SER A 146 7.71 -17.73 11.83
N ASP A 147 8.34 -18.72 11.19
CA ASP A 147 8.01 -19.11 9.82
C ASP A 147 6.54 -19.55 9.71
N LYS A 148 6.01 -20.24 10.73
CA LYS A 148 4.58 -20.59 10.81
C LYS A 148 3.67 -19.36 10.76
N SER A 149 4.06 -18.25 11.41
CA SER A 149 3.31 -17.00 11.36
C SER A 149 3.35 -16.38 9.95
N LEU A 150 4.52 -16.38 9.29
CA LEU A 150 4.66 -15.87 7.93
C LEU A 150 3.80 -16.68 6.94
N ILE A 151 3.86 -18.00 7.00
CA ILE A 151 3.07 -18.89 6.13
C ILE A 151 1.57 -18.64 6.34
N LYS A 152 1.11 -18.47 7.58
CA LYS A 152 -0.29 -18.14 7.87
C LYS A 152 -0.70 -16.82 7.22
N ILE A 153 0.15 -15.80 7.32
CA ILE A 153 -0.09 -14.47 6.76
C ILE A 153 -0.17 -14.51 5.23
N LEU A 154 0.81 -15.15 4.58
CA LEU A 154 0.81 -15.31 3.13
C LEU A 154 -0.40 -16.13 2.67
N SER A 155 -0.79 -17.17 3.43
CA SER A 155 -1.99 -17.96 3.16
C SER A 155 -3.27 -17.13 3.24
N SER A 156 -3.40 -16.24 4.22
CA SER A 156 -4.54 -15.32 4.32
C SER A 156 -4.63 -14.41 3.10
N ILE A 157 -3.50 -13.81 2.70
CA ILE A 157 -3.43 -12.92 1.53
C ILE A 157 -3.76 -13.69 0.24
N TYR A 158 -3.22 -14.90 0.09
CA TYR A 158 -3.49 -15.80 -1.04
C TYR A 158 -4.97 -16.18 -1.14
N LYS A 159 -5.60 -16.55 -0.01
CA LYS A 159 -7.04 -16.88 0.06
C LYS A 159 -7.93 -15.70 -0.34
N ASN A 160 -7.49 -14.48 -0.07
CA ASN A 160 -8.17 -13.25 -0.51
C ASN A 160 -7.86 -12.87 -1.97
N ASN A 161 -7.17 -13.76 -2.71
CA ASN A 161 -6.77 -13.58 -4.11
C ASN A 161 -6.00 -12.28 -4.35
N CYS A 162 -5.14 -11.93 -3.39
CA CYS A 162 -4.27 -10.76 -3.49
C CYS A 162 -2.86 -11.17 -3.90
N THR A 163 -2.27 -10.40 -4.80
CA THR A 163 -0.91 -10.62 -5.32
C THR A 163 -0.08 -9.33 -5.25
N PHE A 164 1.21 -9.44 -5.52
CA PHE A 164 2.17 -8.35 -5.43
C PHE A 164 2.90 -8.15 -6.76
N LEU A 165 2.93 -6.91 -7.23
CA LEU A 165 3.90 -6.46 -8.23
C LEU A 165 5.07 -5.78 -7.54
N VAL A 166 6.27 -6.32 -7.75
CA VAL A 166 7.49 -5.88 -7.07
C VAL A 166 8.37 -5.10 -8.03
N ALA A 167 8.57 -3.81 -7.73
CA ALA A 167 9.57 -2.99 -8.39
C ALA A 167 10.92 -3.11 -7.68
N GLY A 168 11.97 -3.36 -8.48
CA GLY A 168 13.34 -3.31 -7.98
C GLY A 168 13.73 -1.91 -7.48
N ARG A 169 14.68 -1.85 -6.54
CA ARG A 169 15.20 -0.60 -5.96
C ARG A 169 16.69 -0.71 -5.70
N LEU A 170 17.36 0.44 -5.71
CA LEU A 170 18.70 0.55 -5.12
C LEU A 170 18.60 0.39 -3.60
N HIS A 171 19.24 -0.65 -3.07
CA HIS A 171 19.27 -0.99 -1.66
C HIS A 171 20.73 -1.33 -1.27
N LEU A 172 21.32 -0.54 -0.37
CA LEU A 172 22.73 -0.69 0.05
C LEU A 172 23.69 -0.75 -1.17
N ASP A 173 23.56 0.24 -2.07
CA ASP A 173 24.35 0.39 -3.30
C ASP A 173 24.24 -0.75 -4.33
N GLN A 174 23.37 -1.74 -4.08
CA GLN A 174 23.05 -2.80 -5.02
C GLN A 174 21.62 -2.66 -5.52
N PHE A 175 21.41 -2.82 -6.81
CA PHE A 175 20.05 -2.89 -7.35
C PHE A 175 19.47 -4.26 -7.03
N LYS A 176 18.42 -4.28 -6.20
CA LYS A 176 17.75 -5.50 -5.75
C LYS A 176 16.39 -5.65 -6.41
N THR A 177 16.06 -6.89 -6.74
CA THR A 177 14.89 -7.29 -7.53
C THR A 177 14.08 -8.38 -6.83
N LEU A 178 13.01 -8.87 -7.48
CA LEU A 178 12.24 -10.02 -6.98
C LEU A 178 13.15 -11.25 -6.75
N LYS A 179 14.17 -11.44 -7.57
CA LYS A 179 15.11 -12.58 -7.49
C LYS A 179 15.94 -12.60 -6.22
N ASP A 180 16.10 -11.46 -5.57
CA ASP A 180 16.84 -11.34 -4.31
C ASP A 180 15.97 -11.64 -3.07
N LEU A 181 14.65 -11.83 -3.26
CA LEU A 181 13.72 -12.11 -2.17
C LEU A 181 13.69 -13.60 -1.82
N LYS A 182 13.63 -13.89 -0.51
CA LYS A 182 13.43 -15.24 0.01
C LYS A 182 11.94 -15.54 0.14
N ILE A 183 11.30 -15.96 -0.95
CA ILE A 183 9.88 -16.32 -0.96
C ILE A 183 9.71 -17.76 -0.45
N PRO A 184 8.84 -18.02 0.54
CA PRO A 184 8.56 -19.38 0.97
C PRO A 184 7.94 -20.23 -0.16
N LYS A 185 8.35 -21.50 -0.22
CA LYS A 185 7.88 -22.46 -1.23
C LYS A 185 6.35 -22.53 -1.27
N GLY A 186 5.77 -22.43 -2.46
CA GLY A 186 4.33 -22.47 -2.71
C GLY A 186 3.66 -21.09 -2.79
N PHE A 187 4.39 -20.00 -2.55
CA PHE A 187 3.86 -18.62 -2.63
C PHE A 187 4.48 -17.79 -3.76
N GLU A 188 5.33 -18.38 -4.60
CA GLU A 188 6.04 -17.70 -5.68
C GLU A 188 5.07 -17.04 -6.67
N SER A 189 3.94 -17.69 -6.96
CA SER A 189 2.89 -17.18 -7.86
C SER A 189 2.23 -15.89 -7.37
N MET A 190 2.37 -15.55 -6.07
CA MET A 190 1.85 -14.29 -5.54
C MET A 190 2.69 -13.09 -5.93
N PHE A 191 3.94 -13.28 -6.37
CA PHE A 191 4.87 -12.19 -6.60
C PHE A 191 5.31 -12.16 -8.06
N GLN A 192 5.11 -11.02 -8.71
CA GLN A 192 5.55 -10.77 -10.07
C GLN A 192 6.47 -9.55 -10.11
N GLU A 193 7.55 -9.64 -10.87
CA GLU A 193 8.51 -8.54 -11.00
C GLU A 193 8.03 -7.50 -12.03
N ILE A 194 8.22 -6.22 -11.71
CA ILE A 194 8.19 -5.15 -12.71
C ILE A 194 9.61 -5.03 -13.28
N ASP A 195 9.73 -5.31 -14.57
CA ASP A 195 10.99 -5.20 -15.31
C ASP A 195 11.68 -3.86 -15.05
N GLN A 196 12.95 -3.90 -14.67
CA GLN A 196 13.80 -2.73 -14.44
C GLN A 196 13.81 -1.76 -15.63
N LYS A 197 13.74 -2.27 -16.87
CA LYS A 197 13.66 -1.44 -18.08
C LYS A 197 12.38 -0.62 -18.15
N LYS A 198 11.30 -1.11 -17.52
CA LYS A 198 10.02 -0.39 -17.43
C LYS A 198 10.01 0.59 -16.26
N PHE A 199 10.63 0.24 -15.13
CA PHE A 199 10.68 1.09 -13.95
C PHE A 199 12.02 1.01 -13.21
N ARG A 200 12.69 2.16 -13.08
CA ARG A 200 13.79 2.39 -12.16
C ARG A 200 13.68 3.81 -11.61
N SER A 201 13.68 3.96 -10.29
CA SER A 201 13.72 5.27 -9.65
C SER A 201 14.44 5.23 -8.31
N ASP A 202 15.41 6.14 -8.15
CA ASP A 202 16.21 6.27 -6.93
C ASP A 202 15.67 7.36 -5.98
N GLN A 203 14.49 7.91 -6.30
CA GLN A 203 13.79 8.88 -5.46
C GLN A 203 13.15 8.22 -4.24
N SER A 204 13.17 8.93 -3.11
CA SER A 204 12.42 8.55 -1.92
C SER A 204 11.91 9.79 -1.20
N SER A 205 10.72 9.69 -0.60
CA SER A 205 10.17 10.76 0.23
C SER A 205 11.13 11.19 1.35
N THR A 206 11.94 10.27 1.89
CA THR A 206 12.94 10.60 2.92
C THR A 206 14.05 11.49 2.38
N LYS A 207 14.56 11.23 1.17
CA LYS A 207 15.53 12.12 0.53
C LYS A 207 14.93 13.51 0.26
N ILE A 208 13.69 13.56 -0.23
CA ILE A 208 12.97 14.82 -0.48
C ILE A 208 12.82 15.64 0.80
N ARG A 209 12.42 15.02 1.93
CA ARG A 209 12.31 15.74 3.21
C ARG A 209 13.64 16.28 3.74
N LYS A 210 14.77 15.66 3.37
CA LYS A 210 16.12 16.13 3.76
C LYS A 210 16.65 17.24 2.85
N SER A 211 16.05 17.43 1.68
CA SER A 211 16.43 18.46 0.70
C SER A 211 15.50 19.67 0.71
N LEU A 212 14.51 19.70 1.61
CA LEU A 212 13.62 20.82 1.90
C LEU A 212 14.10 21.51 3.18
#